data_AF-A0A914ZNX2-F1
#
_entry.id   AF-A0A914ZNX2-F1
#
_cell.length_a   1.000
_cell.length_b   1.000
_cell.length_c   1.000
_cell.angle_alpha   90.00
_cell.angle_beta   90.00
_cell.angle_gamma   90.00
#
_symmetry.space_group_name_H-M   'P 1'
#
loop_
_entity.id
_entity.type
_entity.pdbx_description
1 polymer ?
#
loop_
_entity_poly.entity_id
_entity_poly.type
_entity_poly.pdbx_seq_one_letter_code
_entity_poly.pdbx_strand_id
1 'polypeptide(L)'
;NALLRQRSLSRSSGKSPSKHQLSHDSLTESVISLAKATKVDRLIGGAGDEEERAEGAVTWAVYGHYLRALAQPAVMLPFLVTFAAAVQVFNNFIDWWLNKWTNAAERATNRSSSNSIVGNEYANITQPSEIYVDHARLGSMMLDLDLSDYQIVFTVMVLLLMIVSVARSVWFRLVQVSAARLLHDMMFTAVVKAKVIFFDTNPIGRILNRFSKDVGTMDDQLSFAFFDFFTGTLNFLGIVAVTLLINPAVFIPTLPLAFVFFFVRIFYLSSSRDVKRLEATTRSPLYSHISASMQGLTTVRAFSNESRTLKEYHNRQDVNTSAFFLSLATARWFASSIDWLVAFFITGVAFASVLSPALLESGEVALMLVYAVQLTGFFSWVMRQSAELQNALSVRRQSVFR
;
A
#
# COMPACT_ATOMS: atom_id res chain seq x y z
N ASN A 1 19.12 -73.91 -28.55
CA ASN A 1 18.11 -74.93 -28.21
C ASN A 1 17.58 -74.64 -26.82
N ALA A 2 16.61 -73.74 -26.68
CA ALA A 2 15.18 -73.98 -26.92
C ALA A 2 14.54 -74.74 -25.74
N LEU A 3 13.78 -74.02 -24.89
CA LEU A 3 12.30 -74.10 -24.73
C LEU A 3 11.88 -75.24 -23.76
N LEU A 4 10.87 -75.22 -22.90
CA LEU A 4 9.79 -74.28 -22.51
C LEU A 4 8.98 -74.94 -21.36
N ARG A 5 8.51 -74.15 -20.38
CA ARG A 5 7.10 -74.08 -19.87
C ARG A 5 7.09 -73.26 -18.55
N GLN A 6 6.66 -71.99 -18.50
CA GLN A 6 5.26 -71.49 -18.38
C GLN A 6 4.46 -72.16 -17.23
N ARG A 7 3.67 -71.51 -16.37
CA ARG A 7 3.29 -70.09 -16.10
C ARG A 7 2.35 -70.16 -14.86
N SER A 8 2.43 -69.24 -13.89
CA SER A 8 1.23 -68.67 -13.24
C SER A 8 1.57 -67.39 -12.50
N LEU A 9 0.70 -66.40 -12.69
CA LEU A 9 0.79 -65.02 -12.20
C LEU A 9 0.09 -64.91 -10.84
N SER A 10 0.65 -64.12 -9.92
CA SER A 10 -0.18 -63.29 -9.04
C SER A 10 0.42 -61.88 -8.97
N ARG A 11 -0.42 -60.91 -9.32
CA ARG A 11 -0.16 -59.47 -9.30
C ARG A 11 -0.23 -58.98 -7.85
N SER A 12 0.78 -58.23 -7.41
CA SER A 12 0.60 -57.17 -6.41
C SER A 12 1.30 -55.92 -6.91
N SER A 13 0.52 -54.85 -6.99
CA SER A 13 0.83 -53.56 -7.61
C SER A 13 1.90 -52.80 -6.82
N GLY A 14 3.01 -52.49 -7.48
CA GLY A 14 3.90 -51.41 -7.06
C GLY A 14 3.23 -50.06 -7.36
N LYS A 15 3.02 -49.25 -6.31
CA LYS A 15 2.76 -47.82 -6.46
C LYS A 15 4.11 -47.10 -6.48
N SER A 16 4.47 -46.54 -7.63
CA SER A 16 5.52 -45.53 -7.74
C SER A 16 5.09 -44.28 -6.96
N PRO A 17 5.92 -43.70 -6.08
CA PRO A 17 5.56 -42.46 -5.41
C PRO A 17 5.47 -41.32 -6.44
N SER A 18 4.42 -40.50 -6.31
CA SER A 18 4.20 -39.39 -7.24
C SER A 18 5.31 -38.34 -7.09
N LYS A 19 5.70 -37.67 -8.18
CA LYS A 19 6.69 -36.57 -8.17
C LYS A 19 6.35 -35.45 -7.16
N HIS A 20 5.09 -35.34 -6.74
CA HIS A 20 4.65 -34.39 -5.72
C HIS A 20 5.06 -34.78 -4.30
N GLN A 21 5.13 -36.09 -3.99
CA GLN A 21 5.57 -36.58 -2.67
C GLN A 21 7.09 -36.40 -2.48
N LEU A 22 7.88 -36.69 -3.51
CA LEU A 22 9.34 -36.47 -3.49
C LEU A 22 9.73 -35.00 -3.27
N SER A 23 8.96 -34.05 -3.81
CA SER A 23 9.22 -32.61 -3.60
C SER A 23 8.85 -32.14 -2.19
N HIS A 24 7.80 -32.73 -1.60
CA HIS A 24 7.37 -32.36 -0.25
C HIS A 24 8.36 -32.90 0.78
N ASP A 25 8.80 -34.15 0.60
CA ASP A 25 9.80 -34.79 1.46
C ASP A 25 11.16 -34.08 1.34
N SER A 26 11.59 -33.70 0.12
CA SER A 26 12.84 -32.96 -0.07
C SER A 26 12.81 -31.54 0.52
N LEU A 27 11.66 -30.87 0.49
CA LEU A 27 11.47 -29.57 1.14
C LEU A 27 11.49 -29.73 2.67
N THR A 28 10.84 -30.76 3.22
CA THR A 28 10.88 -31.01 4.66
C THR A 28 12.28 -31.41 5.15
N GLU A 29 13.01 -32.22 4.40
CA GLU A 29 14.41 -32.56 4.71
C GLU A 29 15.34 -31.34 4.56
N SER A 30 15.10 -30.47 3.58
CA SER A 30 15.80 -29.20 3.43
C SER A 30 15.53 -28.27 4.63
N VAL A 31 14.28 -28.16 5.08
CA VAL A 31 13.92 -27.35 6.26
C VAL A 31 14.50 -27.94 7.55
N ILE A 32 14.50 -29.26 7.71
CA ILE A 32 15.09 -29.94 8.89
C ILE A 32 16.61 -29.82 8.88
N SER A 33 17.25 -29.93 7.72
CA SER A 33 18.70 -29.74 7.58
C SER A 33 19.10 -28.27 7.80
N LEU A 34 18.28 -27.31 7.37
CA LEU A 34 18.44 -25.89 7.66
C LEU A 34 18.26 -25.59 9.15
N ALA A 35 17.29 -26.21 9.81
CA ALA A 35 17.09 -26.10 11.26
C ALA A 35 18.27 -26.68 12.05
N LYS A 36 18.83 -27.81 11.60
CA LYS A 36 20.06 -28.38 12.17
C LYS A 36 21.29 -27.50 11.90
N ALA A 37 21.46 -26.99 10.69
CA ALA A 37 22.57 -26.10 10.33
C ALA A 37 22.49 -24.79 11.12
N THR A 38 21.30 -24.23 11.31
CA THR A 38 21.06 -23.05 12.16
C THR A 38 21.41 -23.34 13.62
N LYS A 39 21.12 -24.55 14.11
CA LYS A 39 21.47 -24.96 15.48
C LYS A 39 22.97 -25.19 15.67
N VAL A 40 23.68 -25.63 14.62
CA VAL A 40 25.15 -25.80 14.63
C VAL A 40 25.86 -24.45 14.52
N ASP A 41 25.36 -23.51 13.70
CA ASP A 41 25.86 -22.12 13.66
C ASP A 41 25.72 -21.42 15.01
N ARG A 42 24.61 -21.67 15.75
CA ARG A 42 24.41 -21.20 17.13
C ARG A 42 25.40 -21.75 18.16
N LEU A 43 26.03 -22.90 17.88
CA LEU A 43 26.99 -23.52 18.78
C LEU A 43 28.44 -23.10 18.48
N ILE A 44 28.72 -22.66 17.25
CA ILE A 44 30.07 -22.26 16.80
C ILE A 44 30.25 -20.73 16.91
N GLY A 45 29.19 -19.94 16.83
CA GLY A 45 29.20 -18.52 17.21
C GLY A 45 29.31 -18.36 18.72
N GLY A 46 30.50 -18.01 19.23
CA GLY A 46 30.72 -17.69 20.63
C GLY A 46 29.71 -16.65 21.16
N ALA A 47 29.40 -16.76 22.44
CA ALA A 47 28.43 -15.98 23.22
C ALA A 47 28.55 -14.45 23.06
N GLY A 48 28.10 -13.93 21.92
CA GLY A 48 27.74 -12.54 21.71
C GLY A 48 26.23 -12.49 21.60
N ASP A 49 25.58 -12.02 22.67
CA ASP A 49 24.14 -11.82 22.83
C ASP A 49 23.37 -11.83 21.50
N GLU A 50 22.73 -12.97 21.24
CA GLU A 50 21.70 -13.09 20.22
C GLU A 50 20.67 -11.96 20.49
N GLU A 51 20.35 -11.17 19.47
CA GLU A 51 19.25 -10.20 19.52
C GLU A 51 18.03 -10.84 20.20
N GLU A 52 17.68 -10.40 21.41
CA GLU A 52 16.42 -10.75 22.04
C GLU A 52 15.29 -10.18 21.19
N ARG A 53 14.82 -11.03 20.26
CA ARG A 53 13.76 -10.75 19.29
C ARG A 53 12.47 -10.49 20.03
N ALA A 54 12.04 -9.25 20.06
CA ALA A 54 10.80 -8.88 20.69
C ALA A 54 9.62 -9.45 19.87
N GLU A 55 8.80 -10.33 20.47
CA GLU A 55 7.64 -10.97 19.84
C GLU A 55 6.38 -10.08 19.97
N GLY A 56 5.50 -10.05 18.95
CA GLY A 56 4.19 -9.38 19.01
C GLY A 56 3.86 -8.38 17.88
N ALA A 57 2.65 -7.81 17.91
CA ALA A 57 2.20 -6.76 16.99
C ALA A 57 2.94 -5.42 17.22
N VAL A 58 3.01 -4.55 16.21
CA VAL A 58 3.61 -3.20 16.33
C VAL A 58 2.77 -2.38 17.32
N THR A 59 3.37 -1.98 18.43
CA THR A 59 2.71 -1.14 19.43
C THR A 59 2.49 0.27 18.87
N TRP A 60 1.29 0.83 19.05
CA TRP A 60 0.93 2.21 18.65
C TRP A 60 1.93 3.28 19.14
N ALA A 61 2.70 3.00 20.18
CA ALA A 61 3.78 3.85 20.69
C ALA A 61 4.83 4.21 19.62
N VAL A 62 5.20 3.27 18.74
CA VAL A 62 6.22 3.52 17.69
C VAL A 62 5.72 4.55 16.67
N TYR A 63 4.42 4.49 16.32
CA TYR A 63 3.77 5.51 15.50
C TYR A 63 3.80 6.87 16.19
N GLY A 64 3.51 6.90 17.50
CA GLY A 64 3.53 8.12 18.30
C GLY A 64 4.92 8.78 18.35
N HIS A 65 6.00 8.00 18.44
CA HIS A 65 7.36 8.54 18.47
C HIS A 65 7.79 9.16 17.13
N TYR A 66 7.49 8.49 16.01
CA TYR A 66 7.79 9.03 14.67
C TYR A 66 6.94 10.28 14.37
N LEU A 67 5.64 10.23 14.70
CA LEU A 67 4.75 11.40 14.62
C LEU A 67 5.23 12.57 15.48
N ARG A 68 5.75 12.29 16.68
CA ARG A 68 6.29 13.33 17.57
C ARG A 68 7.58 13.94 17.04
N ALA A 69 8.41 13.17 16.35
CA ALA A 69 9.60 13.68 15.65
C ALA A 69 9.21 14.54 14.42
N LEU A 70 8.17 14.15 13.69
CA LEU A 70 7.57 14.98 12.62
C LEU A 70 6.93 16.27 13.16
N ALA A 71 6.49 16.26 14.42
CA ALA A 71 5.86 17.36 15.09
C ALA A 71 6.84 18.27 15.84
N GLN A 72 8.12 18.36 15.45
CA GLN A 72 9.04 19.32 16.06
C GLN A 72 9.48 20.39 15.04
N PRO A 73 9.13 21.68 15.28
CA PRO A 73 8.33 22.21 16.39
C PRO A 73 6.85 21.76 16.35
N ALA A 74 6.18 21.75 17.52
CA ALA A 74 4.81 21.21 17.76
C ALA A 74 3.73 21.71 16.79
N VAL A 75 4.00 22.82 16.12
CA VAL A 75 3.11 23.49 15.16
C VAL A 75 3.14 22.84 13.78
N MET A 76 4.21 22.12 13.40
CA MET A 76 4.36 21.58 12.04
C MET A 76 3.34 20.49 11.70
N LEU A 77 3.03 19.60 12.64
CA LEU A 77 2.08 18.51 12.42
C LEU A 77 0.64 19.00 12.24
N PRO A 78 0.05 19.82 13.14
CA PRO A 78 -1.29 20.34 12.93
C PRO A 78 -1.35 21.19 11.65
N PHE A 79 -0.32 21.97 11.34
CA PHE A 79 -0.26 22.73 10.09
C PHE A 79 -0.28 21.82 8.84
N LEU A 80 0.46 20.70 8.88
CA LEU A 80 0.44 19.71 7.82
C LEU A 80 -0.94 19.09 7.63
N VAL A 81 -1.60 18.71 8.73
CA VAL A 81 -2.96 18.14 8.69
C VAL A 81 -3.95 19.16 8.13
N THR A 82 -3.89 20.42 8.60
CA THR A 82 -4.78 21.48 8.12
C THR A 82 -4.55 21.78 6.64
N PHE A 83 -3.29 21.80 6.18
CA PHE A 83 -2.97 22.06 4.78
C PHE A 83 -3.40 20.90 3.87
N ALA A 84 -3.19 19.66 4.30
CA ALA A 84 -3.68 18.48 3.59
C ALA A 84 -5.22 18.43 3.53
N ALA A 85 -5.89 18.76 4.64
CA ALA A 85 -7.35 18.86 4.68
C ALA A 85 -7.87 19.97 3.77
N ALA A 86 -7.23 21.15 3.76
CA ALA A 86 -7.60 22.26 2.88
C ALA A 86 -7.51 21.89 1.40
N VAL A 87 -6.44 21.19 1.00
CA VAL A 87 -6.29 20.69 -0.38
C VAL A 87 -7.39 19.68 -0.72
N GLN A 88 -7.74 18.80 0.22
CA GLN A 88 -8.82 17.84 0.01
C GLN A 88 -10.18 18.53 -0.16
N VAL A 89 -10.48 19.51 0.69
CA VAL A 89 -11.72 20.30 0.60
C VAL A 89 -11.78 21.02 -0.75
N PHE A 90 -10.65 21.58 -1.22
CA PHE A 90 -10.59 22.23 -2.52
C PHE A 90 -10.81 21.26 -3.68
N ASN A 91 -10.26 20.04 -3.59
CA ASN A 91 -10.49 18.99 -4.58
C ASN A 91 -11.97 18.59 -4.64
N ASN A 92 -12.59 18.36 -3.48
CA ASN A 92 -14.02 18.06 -3.38
C ASN A 92 -14.90 19.21 -3.93
N PHE A 93 -14.45 20.47 -3.76
CA PHE A 93 -15.15 21.64 -4.27
C PHE A 93 -15.04 21.75 -5.80
N ILE A 94 -13.91 21.36 -6.40
CA ILE A 94 -13.76 21.26 -7.88
C ILE A 94 -14.74 20.24 -8.45
N ASP A 95 -14.86 19.07 -7.82
CA ASP A 95 -15.81 18.03 -8.27
C ASP A 95 -17.26 18.52 -8.17
N TRP A 96 -17.60 19.25 -7.09
CA TRP A 96 -18.90 19.89 -6.95
C TRP A 96 -19.16 20.94 -8.02
N TRP A 97 -18.17 21.78 -8.32
CA TRP A 97 -18.26 22.80 -9.37
C TRP A 97 -18.46 22.17 -10.75
N LEU A 98 -17.73 21.09 -11.04
CA LEU A 98 -17.88 20.33 -12.28
C LEU A 98 -19.30 19.81 -12.44
N ASN A 99 -19.89 19.26 -11.37
CA ASN A 99 -21.29 18.82 -11.38
C ASN A 99 -22.27 19.99 -11.66
N LYS A 100 -22.01 21.19 -11.12
CA LYS A 100 -22.83 22.38 -11.44
C LYS A 100 -22.71 22.77 -12.90
N TRP A 101 -21.49 22.79 -13.43
CA TRP A 101 -21.24 23.11 -14.83
C TRP A 101 -21.91 22.11 -15.78
N THR A 102 -21.83 20.80 -15.51
CA THR A 102 -22.48 19.77 -16.34
C THR A 102 -23.99 19.92 -16.36
N ASN A 103 -24.62 20.20 -15.21
CA ASN A 103 -26.07 20.44 -15.13
C ASN A 103 -26.49 21.71 -15.88
N ALA A 104 -25.70 22.78 -15.80
CA ALA A 104 -25.97 24.02 -16.54
C ALA A 104 -25.85 23.81 -18.06
N ALA A 105 -24.83 23.05 -18.50
CA ALA A 105 -24.62 22.69 -19.90
C ALA A 105 -25.78 21.85 -20.47
N GLU A 106 -26.30 20.91 -19.67
CA GLU A 106 -27.45 20.09 -20.04
C GLU A 106 -28.72 20.95 -20.19
N ARG A 107 -29.00 21.86 -19.25
CA ARG A 107 -30.15 22.78 -19.34
C ARG A 107 -30.07 23.69 -20.55
N ALA A 108 -28.88 24.21 -20.86
CA ALA A 108 -28.66 25.03 -22.05
C ALA A 108 -29.02 24.26 -23.33
N THR A 109 -28.57 22.99 -23.42
CA THR A 109 -28.84 22.12 -24.56
C THR A 109 -30.33 21.80 -24.70
N ASN A 110 -30.99 21.43 -23.60
CA ASN A 110 -32.42 21.13 -23.57
C ASN A 110 -33.30 22.34 -23.98
N ARG A 111 -32.87 23.57 -23.64
CA ARG A 111 -33.55 24.81 -24.04
C ARG A 111 -33.39 25.08 -25.54
N SER A 112 -32.19 24.89 -26.09
CA SER A 112 -31.96 25.00 -27.54
C SER A 112 -32.79 23.97 -28.33
N SER A 113 -32.92 22.73 -27.83
CA SER A 113 -33.77 21.70 -28.44
C SER A 113 -35.26 21.99 -28.32
N SER A 114 -35.73 22.66 -27.26
CA SER A 114 -37.14 23.04 -27.11
C SER A 114 -37.53 24.19 -28.05
N ASN A 115 -36.63 25.17 -28.24
CA ASN A 115 -36.87 26.30 -29.15
C ASN A 115 -36.93 25.88 -30.63
N SER A 116 -36.25 24.81 -31.04
CA SER A 116 -36.32 24.30 -32.42
C SER A 116 -37.61 23.52 -32.74
N ILE A 117 -38.32 23.01 -31.73
CA ILE A 117 -39.59 22.28 -31.90
C ILE A 117 -40.79 23.25 -31.94
N VAL A 118 -40.67 24.42 -31.33
CA VAL A 118 -41.74 25.45 -31.26
C VAL A 118 -41.56 26.55 -32.33
N GLY A 119 -40.50 26.46 -33.15
CA GLY A 119 -40.24 27.37 -34.27
C GLY A 119 -41.22 27.17 -35.42
N ASN A 120 -42.41 27.77 -35.32
CA ASN A 120 -43.28 28.03 -36.46
C ASN A 120 -42.50 28.80 -37.54
N GLU A 121 -42.87 28.51 -38.78
CA GLU A 121 -42.31 28.91 -40.09
C GLU A 121 -42.18 30.43 -40.37
N TYR A 122 -42.27 31.29 -39.35
CA TYR A 122 -42.18 32.75 -39.47
C TYR A 122 -41.45 33.39 -38.27
N ALA A 123 -40.20 33.00 -38.01
CA ALA A 123 -39.32 33.77 -37.13
C ALA A 123 -38.26 34.47 -37.99
N ASN A 124 -38.50 35.76 -38.27
CA ASN A 124 -37.58 36.61 -38.99
C ASN A 124 -36.18 36.60 -38.36
N ILE A 125 -35.19 36.45 -39.23
CA ILE A 125 -33.76 36.44 -38.96
C ILE A 125 -33.34 37.80 -38.41
N THR A 126 -33.32 37.94 -37.09
CA THR A 126 -32.42 38.82 -36.30
C THR A 126 -32.78 38.69 -34.82
N GLN A 127 -32.37 37.58 -34.20
CA GLN A 127 -32.11 37.57 -32.77
C GLN A 127 -30.65 37.16 -32.58
N PRO A 128 -29.82 37.95 -31.86
CA PRO A 128 -28.50 37.50 -31.50
C PRO A 128 -28.68 36.24 -30.65
N SER A 129 -27.83 35.24 -30.87
CA SER A 129 -27.79 34.01 -30.08
C SER A 129 -27.95 34.35 -28.59
N GLU A 130 -29.12 34.06 -28.01
CA GLU A 130 -29.35 34.29 -26.58
C GLU A 130 -28.31 33.47 -25.83
N ILE A 131 -27.35 34.16 -25.24
CA ILE A 131 -26.35 33.55 -24.38
C ILE A 131 -27.11 32.94 -23.21
N TYR A 132 -26.93 31.64 -22.98
CA TYR A 132 -27.56 30.97 -21.84
C TYR A 132 -26.91 31.49 -20.55
N VAL A 133 -27.66 32.31 -19.82
CA VAL A 133 -27.28 32.83 -18.51
C VAL A 133 -27.93 31.94 -17.44
N ASP A 134 -27.11 31.25 -16.64
CA ASP A 134 -27.59 30.48 -15.49
C ASP A 134 -27.60 31.37 -14.25
N HIS A 135 -28.76 31.50 -13.59
CA HIS A 135 -28.88 32.22 -12.32
C HIS A 135 -28.45 31.30 -11.16
N ALA A 136 -27.14 31.13 -10.99
CA ALA A 136 -26.60 30.32 -9.92
C ALA A 136 -26.70 31.04 -8.56
N ARG A 137 -27.25 30.36 -7.55
CA ARG A 137 -27.26 30.85 -6.16
C ARG A 137 -26.06 30.28 -5.41
N LEU A 138 -25.14 31.15 -4.99
CA LEU A 138 -24.11 30.82 -4.00
C LEU A 138 -24.46 31.52 -2.68
N GLY A 139 -25.19 30.82 -1.80
CA GLY A 139 -25.72 31.41 -0.57
C GLY A 139 -26.73 32.53 -0.86
N SER A 140 -26.43 33.76 -0.40
CA SER A 140 -27.27 34.95 -0.63
C SER A 140 -26.92 35.73 -1.90
N MET A 141 -25.90 35.32 -2.66
CA MET A 141 -25.46 36.02 -3.87
C MET A 141 -26.05 35.34 -5.11
N MET A 142 -26.74 36.13 -5.95
CA MET A 142 -27.14 35.71 -7.29
C MET A 142 -26.00 36.03 -8.24
N LEU A 143 -25.44 35.01 -8.87
CA LEU A 143 -24.46 35.16 -9.92
C LEU A 143 -25.09 34.74 -11.24
N ASP A 144 -25.08 35.66 -12.19
CA ASP A 144 -25.44 35.40 -13.58
C ASP A 144 -24.18 34.88 -14.26
N LEU A 145 -24.14 33.57 -14.53
CA LEU A 145 -22.97 32.90 -15.09
C LEU A 145 -23.28 32.37 -16.48
N ASP A 146 -22.41 32.72 -17.43
CA ASP A 146 -22.41 32.12 -18.76
C ASP A 146 -21.66 30.78 -18.76
N LEU A 147 -21.91 29.95 -19.78
CA LEU A 147 -21.22 28.67 -19.93
C LEU A 147 -19.69 28.85 -20.06
N SER A 148 -19.24 29.95 -20.66
CA SER A 148 -17.82 30.33 -20.72
C SER A 148 -17.25 30.66 -19.33
N ASP A 149 -18.04 31.29 -18.46
CA ASP A 149 -17.59 31.64 -17.10
C ASP A 149 -17.39 30.40 -16.25
N TYR A 150 -18.28 29.40 -16.36
CA TYR A 150 -18.10 28.11 -15.72
C TYR A 150 -16.78 27.42 -16.12
N GLN A 151 -16.45 27.45 -17.42
CA GLN A 151 -15.21 26.88 -17.94
C GLN A 151 -13.97 27.64 -17.45
N ILE A 152 -14.02 28.98 -17.42
CA ILE A 152 -12.91 29.82 -16.93
C ILE A 152 -12.67 29.54 -15.45
N VAL A 153 -13.72 29.56 -14.63
CA VAL A 153 -13.63 29.29 -13.19
C VAL A 153 -13.06 27.90 -12.94
N PHE A 154 -13.55 26.87 -13.64
CA PHE A 154 -13.03 25.51 -13.54
C PHE A 154 -11.53 25.44 -13.89
N THR A 155 -11.12 26.07 -14.99
CA THR A 155 -9.72 26.09 -15.44
C THR A 155 -8.80 26.75 -14.42
N VAL A 156 -9.23 27.90 -13.87
CA VAL A 156 -8.48 28.62 -12.82
C VAL A 156 -8.38 27.78 -11.55
N MET A 157 -9.46 27.13 -11.12
CA MET A 157 -9.47 26.27 -9.94
C MET A 157 -8.54 25.06 -10.08
N VAL A 158 -8.55 24.39 -11.23
CA VAL A 158 -7.66 23.26 -11.50
C VAL A 158 -6.19 23.69 -11.53
N LEU A 159 -5.89 24.84 -12.15
CA LEU A 159 -4.53 25.39 -12.17
C LEU A 159 -4.05 25.76 -10.77
N LEU A 160 -4.92 26.38 -9.95
CA LEU A 160 -4.64 26.66 -8.55
C LEU A 160 -4.41 25.37 -7.75
N LEU A 161 -5.24 24.33 -7.95
CA LEU A 161 -5.09 23.04 -7.28
C LEU A 161 -3.75 22.40 -7.64
N MET A 162 -3.32 22.49 -8.90
CA MET A 162 -2.03 21.99 -9.34
C MET A 162 -0.88 22.68 -8.58
N ILE A 163 -0.90 24.02 -8.52
CA ILE A 163 0.12 24.80 -7.80
C ILE A 163 0.15 24.43 -6.32
N VAL A 164 -1.02 24.38 -5.66
CA VAL A 164 -1.13 24.05 -4.24
C VAL A 164 -0.69 22.60 -3.97
N SER A 165 -0.98 21.67 -4.89
CA SER A 165 -0.56 20.26 -4.78
C SER A 165 0.96 20.10 -4.86
N VAL A 166 1.61 20.86 -5.75
CA VAL A 166 3.08 20.91 -5.82
C VAL A 166 3.64 21.53 -4.54
N ALA A 167 3.09 22.65 -4.08
CA ALA A 167 3.51 23.30 -2.84
C ALA A 167 3.39 22.37 -1.63
N ARG A 168 2.29 21.61 -1.52
CA ARG A 168 2.07 20.57 -0.50
C ARG A 168 3.13 19.47 -0.56
N SER A 169 3.45 19.00 -1.76
CA SER A 169 4.45 17.94 -1.95
C SER A 169 5.85 18.41 -1.54
N VAL A 170 6.22 19.64 -1.93
CA VAL A 170 7.50 20.26 -1.54
C VAL A 170 7.56 20.48 -0.03
N TRP A 171 6.52 21.10 0.55
CA TRP A 171 6.43 21.36 1.98
C TRP A 171 6.59 20.07 2.79
N PHE A 172 5.87 19.03 2.41
CA PHE A 172 5.94 17.74 3.09
C PHE A 172 7.35 17.12 3.01
N ARG A 173 8.02 17.22 1.85
CA ARG A 173 9.42 16.78 1.72
C ARG A 173 10.35 17.54 2.68
N LEU A 174 10.15 18.85 2.84
CA LEU A 174 10.92 19.66 3.78
C LEU A 174 10.68 19.25 5.24
N VAL A 175 9.45 18.91 5.60
CA VAL A 175 9.10 18.38 6.93
C VAL A 175 9.77 17.04 7.18
N GLN A 176 9.75 16.11 6.21
CA GLN A 176 10.42 14.81 6.32
C GLN A 176 11.93 14.96 6.54
N VAL A 177 12.60 15.80 5.75
CA VAL A 177 14.06 16.02 5.90
C VAL A 177 14.36 16.68 7.25
N SER A 178 13.50 17.55 7.75
CA SER A 178 13.67 18.16 9.08
C SER A 178 13.51 17.15 10.21
N ALA A 179 12.52 16.25 10.10
CA ALA A 179 12.33 15.16 11.05
C ALA A 179 13.49 14.15 11.02
N ALA A 180 13.99 13.80 9.84
CA ALA A 180 15.17 12.95 9.65
C ALA A 180 16.42 13.52 10.34
N ARG A 181 16.71 14.82 10.10
CA ARG A 181 17.80 15.54 10.76
C ARG A 181 17.67 15.51 12.28
N LEU A 182 16.47 15.81 12.81
CA LEU A 182 16.22 15.80 14.24
C LEU A 182 16.44 14.40 14.86
N LEU A 183 15.91 13.35 14.23
CA LEU A 183 16.09 11.97 14.70
C LEU A 183 17.57 11.56 14.68
N HIS A 184 18.29 11.93 13.62
CA HIS A 184 19.72 11.71 13.51
C HIS A 184 20.49 12.46 14.60
N ASP A 185 20.19 13.74 14.84
CA ASP A 185 20.86 14.58 15.85
C ASP A 185 20.57 14.10 17.27
N MET A 186 19.34 13.64 17.54
CA MET A 186 18.98 13.01 18.81
C MET A 186 19.78 11.72 19.04
N MET A 187 19.87 10.86 18.03
CA MET A 187 20.64 9.62 18.10
C MET A 187 22.14 9.90 18.27
N PHE A 188 22.68 10.84 17.50
CA PHE A 188 24.06 11.29 17.60
C PHE A 188 24.39 11.83 18.99
N THR A 189 23.55 12.74 19.51
CA THR A 189 23.73 13.32 20.84
C THR A 189 23.65 12.26 21.94
N ALA A 190 22.74 11.28 21.82
CA ALA A 190 22.62 10.19 22.78
C ALA A 190 23.87 9.29 22.80
N VAL A 191 24.42 8.98 21.62
CA VAL A 191 25.64 8.15 21.50
C VAL A 191 26.87 8.90 22.02
N VAL A 192 27.03 10.18 21.68
CA VAL A 192 28.16 11.00 22.18
C VAL A 192 28.13 11.15 23.71
N LYS A 193 26.94 11.20 24.31
CA LYS A 193 26.76 11.28 25.77
C LYS A 193 26.75 9.92 26.47
N ALA A 194 26.88 8.81 25.73
CA ALA A 194 26.87 7.48 26.30
C ALA A 194 28.11 7.23 27.16
N LYS A 195 27.94 6.45 28.25
CA LYS A 195 29.06 6.01 29.10
C LYS A 195 29.97 5.07 28.31
N VAL A 196 31.27 5.04 28.64
CA VAL A 196 32.26 4.16 27.97
C VAL A 196 31.81 2.68 27.94
N ILE A 197 31.17 2.20 29.01
CA ILE A 197 30.64 0.83 29.09
C ILE A 197 29.64 0.48 27.97
N PHE A 198 28.94 1.47 27.40
CA PHE A 198 28.06 1.26 26.25
C PHE A 198 28.86 0.80 25.03
N PHE A 199 30.04 1.39 24.79
CA PHE A 199 30.91 1.06 23.66
C PHE A 199 31.68 -0.25 23.88
N ASP A 200 31.93 -0.63 25.13
CA ASP A 200 32.51 -1.94 25.45
C ASP A 200 31.50 -3.08 25.25
N THR A 201 30.22 -2.82 25.52
CA THR A 201 29.13 -3.80 25.40
C THR A 201 28.57 -3.88 23.97
N ASN A 202 28.63 -2.79 23.21
CA ASN A 202 28.07 -2.71 21.85
C ASN A 202 29.17 -2.57 20.80
N PRO A 203 29.35 -3.57 19.90
CA PRO A 203 30.38 -3.49 18.88
C PRO A 203 30.13 -2.31 17.94
N ILE A 204 31.21 -1.63 17.53
CA ILE A 204 31.17 -0.45 16.65
C ILE A 204 30.36 -0.70 15.37
N GLY A 205 30.43 -1.92 14.81
CA GLY A 205 29.65 -2.30 13.63
C GLY A 205 28.14 -2.24 13.83
N ARG A 206 27.62 -2.54 15.03
CA ARG A 206 26.20 -2.43 15.36
C ARG A 206 25.75 -0.97 15.39
N ILE A 207 26.56 -0.11 16.00
CA ILE A 207 26.30 1.34 16.06
C ILE A 207 26.30 1.92 14.63
N LEU A 208 27.30 1.56 13.81
CA LEU A 208 27.40 2.03 12.43
C LEU A 208 26.22 1.57 11.57
N ASN A 209 25.82 0.29 11.67
CA ASN A 209 24.67 -0.22 10.92
C ASN A 209 23.36 0.54 11.27
N ARG A 210 23.21 0.97 12.52
CA ARG A 210 22.10 1.82 12.98
C ARG A 210 22.11 3.20 12.32
N PHE A 211 23.27 3.87 12.28
CA PHE A 211 23.43 5.18 11.63
C PHE A 211 23.31 5.13 10.10
N SER A 212 23.73 4.04 9.46
CA SER A 212 23.72 3.96 8.00
C SER A 212 22.43 3.33 7.47
N LYS A 213 22.15 2.08 7.84
CA LYS A 213 21.11 1.27 7.21
C LYS A 213 19.73 1.58 7.79
N ASP A 214 19.61 1.67 9.12
CA ASP A 214 18.31 1.86 9.76
C ASP A 214 17.79 3.29 9.59
N VAL A 215 18.66 4.31 9.70
CA VAL A 215 18.31 5.71 9.38
C VAL A 215 17.97 5.85 7.89
N GLY A 216 18.79 5.32 6.98
CA GLY A 216 18.49 5.41 5.54
C GLY A 216 17.17 4.74 5.15
N THR A 217 16.89 3.55 5.72
CA THR A 217 15.60 2.87 5.49
C THR A 217 14.43 3.65 6.11
N MET A 218 14.65 4.36 7.21
CA MET A 218 13.65 5.23 7.81
C MET A 218 13.33 6.44 6.94
N ASP A 219 14.36 7.11 6.47
CA ASP A 219 14.23 8.36 5.72
C ASP A 219 13.61 8.13 4.34
N ASP A 220 13.98 7.04 3.66
CA ASP A 220 13.49 6.76 2.31
C ASP A 220 12.17 5.97 2.31
N GLN A 221 12.18 4.74 2.85
CA GLN A 221 11.07 3.80 2.63
C GLN A 221 9.89 4.06 3.58
N LEU A 222 10.16 4.28 4.87
CA LEU A 222 9.08 4.50 5.81
C LEU A 222 8.43 5.86 5.60
N SER A 223 9.23 6.92 5.41
CA SER A 223 8.69 8.27 5.24
C SER A 223 7.74 8.33 4.04
N PHE A 224 8.08 7.66 2.94
CA PHE A 224 7.21 7.54 1.77
C PHE A 224 5.95 6.72 2.06
N ALA A 225 6.07 5.51 2.60
CA ALA A 225 4.91 4.67 2.90
C ALA A 225 3.94 5.30 3.91
N PHE A 226 4.50 6.03 4.89
CA PHE A 226 3.74 6.78 5.88
C PHE A 226 3.00 7.97 5.24
N PHE A 227 3.64 8.69 4.33
CA PHE A 227 3.02 9.80 3.61
C PHE A 227 1.82 9.36 2.78
N ASP A 228 2.03 8.31 1.98
CA ASP A 228 0.97 7.78 1.13
C ASP A 228 -0.19 7.30 2.01
N PHE A 229 0.12 6.57 3.09
CA PHE A 229 -0.92 6.14 4.04
C PHE A 229 -1.68 7.32 4.64
N PHE A 230 -0.98 8.35 5.13
CA PHE A 230 -1.60 9.48 5.79
C PHE A 230 -2.42 10.35 4.84
N THR A 231 -1.83 10.76 3.72
CA THR A 231 -2.51 11.57 2.69
C THR A 231 -3.69 10.81 2.11
N GLY A 232 -3.52 9.54 1.78
CA GLY A 232 -4.60 8.78 1.18
C GLY A 232 -5.69 8.39 2.18
N THR A 233 -5.39 8.25 3.47
CA THR A 233 -6.43 8.13 4.51
C THR A 233 -7.23 9.43 4.63
N LEU A 234 -6.58 10.60 4.61
CA LEU A 234 -7.27 11.89 4.60
C LEU A 234 -8.13 12.07 3.34
N ASN A 235 -7.63 11.67 2.18
CA ASN A 235 -8.38 11.70 0.93
C ASN A 235 -9.61 10.78 0.99
N PHE A 236 -9.42 9.54 1.46
CA PHE A 236 -10.52 8.60 1.67
C PHE A 236 -11.58 9.16 2.63
N LEU A 237 -11.18 9.76 3.76
CA LEU A 237 -12.11 10.42 4.68
C LEU A 237 -12.84 11.59 4.01
N GLY A 238 -12.16 12.36 3.17
CA GLY A 238 -12.75 13.44 2.39
C GLY A 238 -13.82 12.96 1.42
N ILE A 239 -13.57 11.85 0.73
CA ILE A 239 -14.52 11.21 -0.19
C ILE A 239 -15.71 10.67 0.60
N VAL A 240 -15.47 9.94 1.69
CA VAL A 240 -16.52 9.45 2.58
C VAL A 240 -17.42 10.59 3.06
N ALA A 241 -16.84 11.73 3.46
CA ALA A 241 -17.59 12.88 3.92
C ALA A 241 -18.48 13.47 2.80
N VAL A 242 -17.96 13.62 1.58
CA VAL A 242 -18.75 14.11 0.43
C VAL A 242 -19.85 13.12 0.07
N THR A 243 -19.55 11.82 0.01
CA THR A 243 -20.53 10.79 -0.29
C THR A 243 -21.64 10.76 0.77
N LEU A 244 -21.31 10.91 2.06
CA LEU A 244 -22.31 11.01 3.14
C LEU A 244 -23.19 12.25 3.03
N LEU A 245 -22.64 13.39 2.61
CA LEU A 245 -23.41 14.63 2.41
C LEU A 245 -24.37 14.52 1.22
N ILE A 246 -23.97 13.84 0.15
CA ILE A 246 -24.78 13.72 -1.06
C ILE A 246 -25.86 12.66 -0.90
N ASN A 247 -25.49 11.44 -0.51
CA ASN A 247 -26.45 10.37 -0.29
C ASN A 247 -26.00 9.41 0.83
N PRO A 248 -26.54 9.56 2.05
CA PRO A 248 -26.18 8.70 3.17
C PRO A 248 -26.61 7.23 2.99
N ALA A 249 -27.55 6.92 2.08
CA ALA A 249 -28.05 5.57 1.85
C ALA A 249 -26.96 4.63 1.28
N VAL A 250 -25.95 5.17 0.57
CA VAL A 250 -24.82 4.40 0.00
C VAL A 250 -23.95 3.78 1.10
N PHE A 251 -23.96 4.34 2.31
CA PHE A 251 -23.12 3.83 3.41
C PHE A 251 -23.66 2.51 3.98
N ILE A 252 -24.97 2.28 3.90
CA ILE A 252 -25.65 1.08 4.41
C ILE A 252 -25.08 -0.21 3.77
N PRO A 253 -25.03 -0.37 2.43
CA PRO A 253 -24.44 -1.55 1.81
C PRO A 253 -22.92 -1.61 1.95
N THR A 254 -22.25 -0.47 2.14
CA THR A 254 -20.77 -0.44 2.23
C THR A 254 -20.26 -0.92 3.59
N LEU A 255 -21.02 -0.73 4.67
CA LEU A 255 -20.59 -1.05 6.04
C LEU A 255 -20.31 -2.56 6.26
N PRO A 256 -21.17 -3.49 5.82
CA PRO A 256 -20.87 -4.94 5.85
C PRO A 256 -19.63 -5.30 5.05
N LEU A 257 -19.41 -4.65 3.89
CA LEU A 257 -18.24 -4.89 3.06
C LEU A 257 -16.95 -4.44 3.76
N ALA A 258 -16.98 -3.26 4.41
CA ALA A 258 -15.86 -2.76 5.19
C ALA A 258 -15.47 -3.73 6.32
N PHE A 259 -16.46 -4.37 6.95
CA PHE A 259 -16.23 -5.42 7.93
C PHE A 259 -15.51 -6.62 7.30
N VAL A 260 -16.01 -7.17 6.18
CA VAL A 260 -15.35 -8.29 5.47
C VAL A 260 -13.91 -7.95 5.10
N PHE A 261 -13.66 -6.75 4.58
CA PHE A 261 -12.31 -6.32 4.26
C PHE A 261 -11.39 -6.27 5.48
N PHE A 262 -11.90 -5.83 6.62
CA PHE A 262 -11.13 -5.80 7.86
C PHE A 262 -10.70 -7.20 8.30
N PHE A 263 -11.56 -8.22 8.17
CA PHE A 263 -11.18 -9.62 8.44
C PHE A 263 -10.10 -10.13 7.48
N VAL A 264 -10.27 -9.91 6.17
CA VAL A 264 -9.28 -10.30 5.17
C VAL A 264 -7.93 -9.65 5.45
N ARG A 265 -7.94 -8.38 5.87
CA ARG A 265 -6.72 -7.65 6.28
C ARG A 265 -6.05 -8.28 7.49
N ILE A 266 -6.80 -8.61 8.54
CA ILE A 266 -6.22 -9.26 9.74
C ILE A 266 -5.53 -10.57 9.36
N PHE A 267 -6.19 -11.39 8.55
CA PHE A 267 -5.64 -12.65 8.07
C PHE A 267 -4.36 -12.44 7.24
N TYR A 268 -4.39 -11.49 6.30
CA TYR A 268 -3.22 -11.16 5.48
C TYR A 268 -2.05 -10.69 6.33
N LEU A 269 -2.27 -9.80 7.31
CA LEU A 269 -1.20 -9.25 8.13
C LEU A 269 -0.49 -10.31 8.96
N SER A 270 -1.25 -11.26 9.52
CA SER A 270 -0.66 -12.37 10.28
C SER A 270 0.27 -13.19 9.39
N SER A 271 -0.20 -13.61 8.21
CA SER A 271 0.56 -14.43 7.28
C SER A 271 1.74 -13.67 6.65
N SER A 272 1.53 -12.43 6.22
CA SER A 272 2.55 -11.59 5.59
C SER A 272 3.72 -11.33 6.54
N ARG A 273 3.44 -11.12 7.83
CA ARG A 273 4.49 -10.95 8.86
C ARG A 273 5.38 -12.18 8.97
N ASP A 274 4.78 -13.37 9.02
CA ASP A 274 5.53 -14.62 9.17
C ASP A 274 6.36 -14.95 7.92
N VAL A 275 5.80 -14.70 6.74
CA VAL A 275 6.51 -14.85 5.45
C VAL A 275 7.67 -13.86 5.34
N LYS A 276 7.47 -12.58 5.72
CA LYS A 276 8.56 -11.59 5.75
C LYS A 276 9.66 -11.96 6.74
N ARG A 277 9.29 -12.56 7.88
CA ARG A 277 10.28 -13.08 8.85
C ARG A 277 11.08 -14.23 8.26
N LEU A 278 10.44 -15.13 7.51
CA LEU A 278 11.14 -16.21 6.81
C LEU A 278 12.12 -15.64 5.79
N GLU A 279 11.69 -14.71 4.94
CA GLU A 279 12.53 -14.01 3.96
C GLU A 279 13.75 -13.33 4.61
N ALA A 280 13.54 -12.60 5.71
CA ALA A 280 14.63 -11.96 6.44
C ALA A 280 15.64 -12.97 7.01
N THR A 281 15.16 -14.12 7.49
CA THR A 281 15.99 -15.17 8.10
C THR A 281 16.83 -15.90 7.05
N THR A 282 16.29 -16.15 5.85
CA THR A 282 17.02 -16.82 4.76
C THR A 282 18.11 -15.95 4.14
N ARG A 283 18.02 -14.62 4.30
CA ARG A 283 18.94 -13.66 3.71
C ARG A 283 20.31 -13.63 4.40
N SER A 284 20.37 -13.81 5.72
CA SER A 284 21.62 -13.74 6.48
C SER A 284 22.63 -14.84 6.10
N PRO A 285 22.26 -16.13 6.03
CA PRO A 285 23.18 -17.21 5.64
C PRO A 285 23.77 -17.06 4.24
N LEU A 286 23.03 -16.42 3.32
CA LEU A 286 23.51 -16.10 1.97
C LEU A 286 24.65 -15.07 2.02
N TYR A 287 24.45 -13.96 2.74
CA TYR A 287 25.50 -12.94 2.89
C TYR A 287 26.72 -13.46 3.65
N SER A 288 26.53 -14.25 4.70
CA SER A 288 27.64 -14.87 5.44
C SER A 288 28.47 -15.79 4.53
N HIS A 289 27.82 -16.58 3.67
CA HIS A 289 28.52 -17.44 2.70
C HIS A 289 29.32 -16.63 1.69
N ILE A 290 28.75 -15.54 1.15
CA ILE A 290 29.45 -14.63 0.24
C ILE A 290 30.68 -14.04 0.92
N SER A 291 30.53 -13.52 2.15
CA SER A 291 31.62 -12.92 2.90
C SER A 291 32.77 -13.90 3.17
N ALA A 292 32.44 -15.12 3.65
CA ALA A 292 33.42 -16.18 3.89
C ALA A 292 34.12 -16.62 2.59
N SER A 293 33.38 -16.71 1.48
CA SER A 293 33.93 -17.07 0.17
C SER A 293 34.90 -16.01 -0.36
N MET A 294 34.63 -14.71 -0.14
CA MET A 294 35.55 -13.63 -0.52
C MET A 294 36.82 -13.63 0.32
N GLN A 295 36.70 -13.82 1.64
CA GLN A 295 37.85 -13.87 2.55
C GLN A 295 38.74 -15.09 2.30
N GLY A 296 38.13 -16.26 2.03
CA GLY A 296 38.82 -17.52 1.76
C GLY A 296 39.07 -17.82 0.28
N LEU A 297 38.96 -16.83 -0.62
CA LEU A 297 38.96 -17.06 -2.06
C LEU A 297 40.23 -17.78 -2.56
N THR A 298 41.39 -17.40 -2.03
CA THR A 298 42.68 -18.02 -2.36
C THR A 298 42.72 -19.48 -1.92
N THR A 299 42.21 -19.78 -0.73
CA THR A 299 42.12 -21.15 -0.19
C THR A 299 41.19 -22.01 -1.05
N VAL A 300 40.00 -21.51 -1.41
CA VAL A 300 39.05 -22.24 -2.27
C VAL A 300 39.67 -22.60 -3.61
N ARG A 301 40.42 -21.67 -4.23
CA ARG A 301 41.14 -21.89 -5.50
C ARG A 301 42.33 -22.82 -5.35
N ALA A 302 43.09 -22.71 -4.25
CA ALA A 302 44.24 -23.58 -3.99
C ALA A 302 43.83 -25.06 -3.83
N PHE A 303 42.64 -25.31 -3.30
CA PHE A 303 42.06 -26.66 -3.17
C PHE A 303 41.15 -27.06 -4.35
N SER A 304 41.04 -26.23 -5.40
CA SER A 304 40.17 -26.48 -6.56
C SER A 304 38.73 -26.87 -6.20
N ASN A 305 38.18 -26.24 -5.15
CA ASN A 305 36.88 -26.57 -4.57
C ASN A 305 35.79 -25.55 -4.95
N GLU A 306 35.96 -24.84 -6.07
CA GLU A 306 35.05 -23.78 -6.52
C GLU A 306 33.65 -24.32 -6.79
N SER A 307 33.55 -25.47 -7.46
CA SER A 307 32.26 -26.08 -7.84
C SER A 307 31.37 -26.38 -6.62
N ARG A 308 31.96 -26.88 -5.53
CA ARG A 308 31.23 -27.15 -4.28
C ARG A 308 30.74 -25.86 -3.62
N THR A 309 31.62 -24.85 -3.51
CA THR A 309 31.28 -23.54 -2.94
C THR A 309 30.18 -22.86 -3.75
N LEU A 310 30.22 -22.98 -5.07
CA LEU A 310 29.25 -22.39 -5.99
C LEU A 310 27.90 -23.13 -5.92
N LYS A 311 27.91 -24.46 -5.76
CA LYS A 311 26.69 -25.25 -5.51
C LYS A 311 26.02 -24.89 -4.19
N GLU A 312 26.80 -24.69 -3.12
CA GLU A 312 26.28 -24.25 -1.82
C GLU A 312 25.68 -22.83 -1.91
N TYR A 313 26.34 -21.94 -2.64
CA TYR A 313 25.80 -20.60 -2.93
C TYR A 313 24.43 -20.67 -3.64
N HIS A 314 24.31 -21.48 -4.70
CA HIS A 314 23.04 -21.64 -5.41
C HIS A 314 21.93 -22.18 -4.51
N ASN A 315 22.22 -23.20 -3.68
CA ASN A 315 21.23 -23.74 -2.75
C ASN A 315 20.71 -22.67 -1.77
N ARG A 316 21.61 -21.85 -1.21
CA ARG A 316 21.23 -20.73 -0.32
C ARG A 316 20.45 -19.64 -1.07
N GLN A 317 20.84 -19.37 -2.32
CA GLN A 317 20.14 -18.41 -3.17
C GLN A 317 18.72 -18.87 -3.50
N ASP A 318 18.51 -20.16 -3.80
CA ASP A 318 17.21 -20.73 -4.11
C ASP A 318 16.26 -20.67 -2.90
N VAL A 319 16.78 -20.98 -1.71
CA VAL A 319 16.03 -20.86 -0.45
C VAL A 319 15.64 -19.40 -0.18
N ASN A 320 16.56 -18.45 -0.36
CA ASN A 320 16.24 -17.03 -0.19
C ASN A 320 15.25 -16.52 -1.24
N THR A 321 15.41 -16.93 -2.49
CA THR A 321 14.57 -16.50 -3.61
C THR A 321 13.16 -17.07 -3.49
N SER A 322 13.01 -18.32 -3.05
CA SER A 322 11.70 -18.92 -2.79
C SER A 322 10.95 -18.23 -1.65
N ALA A 323 11.65 -17.87 -0.56
CA ALA A 323 11.06 -17.09 0.53
C ALA A 323 10.63 -15.67 0.07
N PHE A 324 11.47 -15.00 -0.72
CA PHE A 324 11.14 -13.72 -1.32
C PHE A 324 9.95 -13.81 -2.28
N PHE A 325 9.90 -14.83 -3.13
CA PHE A 325 8.78 -15.07 -4.03
C PHE A 325 7.48 -15.31 -3.25
N LEU A 326 7.52 -16.06 -2.16
CA LEU A 326 6.37 -16.28 -1.29
C LEU A 326 5.84 -14.96 -0.67
N SER A 327 6.76 -14.06 -0.28
CA SER A 327 6.43 -12.70 0.21
C SER A 327 5.66 -11.91 -0.85
N LEU A 328 6.14 -11.93 -2.09
CA LEU A 328 5.48 -11.29 -3.23
C LEU A 328 4.12 -11.93 -3.55
N ALA A 329 4.05 -13.25 -3.61
CA ALA A 329 2.83 -13.99 -3.91
C ALA A 329 1.74 -13.72 -2.86
N THR A 330 2.10 -13.66 -1.58
CA THR A 330 1.17 -13.33 -0.49
C THR A 330 0.60 -11.92 -0.65
N ALA A 331 1.45 -10.94 -1.00
CA ALA A 331 1.00 -9.56 -1.28
C ALA A 331 0.06 -9.47 -2.48
N ARG A 332 0.35 -10.22 -3.57
CA ARG A 332 -0.52 -10.29 -4.76
C ARG A 332 -1.84 -10.98 -4.49
N TRP A 333 -1.85 -12.04 -3.70
CA TRP A 333 -3.08 -12.72 -3.28
C TRP A 333 -3.99 -11.76 -2.51
N PHE A 334 -3.45 -10.97 -1.57
CA PHE A 334 -4.22 -9.96 -0.85
C PHE A 334 -4.79 -8.90 -1.80
N ALA A 335 -3.97 -8.34 -2.69
CA ALA A 335 -4.42 -7.37 -3.67
C ALA A 335 -5.58 -7.91 -4.52
N SER A 336 -5.42 -9.11 -5.08
CA SER A 336 -6.46 -9.75 -5.90
C SER A 336 -7.72 -10.08 -5.10
N SER A 337 -7.59 -10.54 -3.85
CA SER A 337 -8.74 -10.86 -2.99
C SER A 337 -9.59 -9.62 -2.70
N ILE A 338 -8.95 -8.48 -2.45
CA ILE A 338 -9.65 -7.20 -2.28
C ILE A 338 -10.35 -6.79 -3.58
N ASP A 339 -9.69 -6.90 -4.73
CA ASP A 339 -10.29 -6.52 -6.02
C ASP A 339 -11.49 -7.39 -6.40
N TRP A 340 -11.44 -8.69 -6.10
CA TRP A 340 -12.59 -9.59 -6.29
C TRP A 340 -13.78 -9.20 -5.41
N LEU A 341 -13.54 -8.86 -4.14
CA LEU A 341 -14.60 -8.38 -3.25
C LEU A 341 -15.23 -7.08 -3.75
N VAL A 342 -14.41 -6.14 -4.24
CA VAL A 342 -14.88 -4.90 -4.88
C VAL A 342 -15.74 -5.23 -6.11
N ALA A 343 -15.28 -6.12 -6.99
CA ALA A 343 -16.01 -6.51 -8.19
C ALA A 343 -17.35 -7.18 -7.90
N PHE A 344 -17.41 -8.09 -6.93
CA PHE A 344 -18.67 -8.72 -6.50
C PHE A 344 -19.63 -7.71 -5.90
N PHE A 345 -19.13 -6.75 -5.12
CA PHE A 345 -19.96 -5.70 -4.55
C PHE A 345 -20.55 -4.79 -5.63
N ILE A 346 -19.73 -4.27 -6.54
CA ILE A 346 -20.19 -3.40 -7.64
C ILE A 346 -21.21 -4.14 -8.51
N THR A 347 -20.96 -5.42 -8.81
CA THR A 347 -21.89 -6.27 -9.56
C THR A 347 -23.22 -6.41 -8.81
N GLY A 348 -23.19 -6.69 -7.51
CA GLY A 348 -24.38 -6.80 -6.68
C GLY A 348 -25.19 -5.50 -6.63
N VAL A 349 -24.52 -4.36 -6.45
CA VAL A 349 -25.16 -3.03 -6.48
C VAL A 349 -25.77 -2.73 -7.84
N ALA A 350 -25.08 -3.07 -8.93
CA ALA A 350 -25.59 -2.88 -10.29
C ALA A 350 -26.84 -3.72 -10.56
N PHE A 351 -26.85 -5.00 -10.19
CA PHE A 351 -28.03 -5.85 -10.34
C PHE A 351 -29.19 -5.39 -9.45
N ALA A 352 -28.94 -5.08 -8.16
CA ALA A 352 -29.98 -4.60 -7.25
C ALA A 352 -30.65 -3.31 -7.75
N SER A 353 -29.85 -2.45 -8.39
CA SER A 353 -30.31 -1.22 -9.03
C SER A 353 -31.26 -1.48 -10.20
N VAL A 354 -30.96 -2.45 -11.05
CA VAL A 354 -31.82 -2.83 -12.20
C VAL A 354 -33.12 -3.50 -11.72
N LEU A 355 -33.07 -4.30 -10.64
CA LEU A 355 -34.24 -4.99 -10.10
C LEU A 355 -35.21 -4.08 -9.31
N SER A 356 -34.82 -2.85 -8.98
CA SER A 356 -35.62 -1.93 -8.15
C SER A 356 -36.08 -0.67 -8.92
N PRO A 357 -36.77 -0.80 -10.09
CA PRO A 357 -37.14 0.35 -10.91
C PRO A 357 -38.24 1.24 -10.27
N ALA A 358 -38.89 0.78 -9.21
CA ALA A 358 -40.02 1.48 -8.58
C ALA A 358 -39.63 2.47 -7.47
N LEU A 359 -38.37 2.46 -6.99
CA LEU A 359 -37.96 3.25 -5.82
C LEU A 359 -36.98 4.39 -6.12
N LEU A 360 -36.32 4.41 -7.27
CA LEU A 360 -35.21 5.35 -7.53
C LEU A 360 -35.30 5.94 -8.94
N GLU A 361 -35.06 7.24 -9.05
CA GLU A 361 -34.93 7.92 -10.32
C GLU A 361 -33.63 7.46 -11.01
N SER A 362 -33.61 7.36 -12.35
CA SER A 362 -32.48 6.77 -13.11
C SER A 362 -31.15 7.50 -12.85
N GLY A 363 -31.20 8.81 -12.59
CA GLY A 363 -30.03 9.61 -12.21
C GLY A 363 -29.48 9.27 -10.82
N GLU A 364 -30.34 8.99 -9.83
CA GLU A 364 -29.92 8.64 -8.47
C GLU A 364 -29.24 7.27 -8.43
N VAL A 365 -29.73 6.33 -9.23
CA VAL A 365 -29.11 5.00 -9.40
C VAL A 365 -27.70 5.11 -9.97
N ALA A 366 -27.53 5.92 -11.02
CA ALA A 366 -26.21 6.13 -11.63
C ALA A 366 -25.22 6.77 -10.64
N LEU A 367 -25.66 7.77 -9.87
CA LEU A 367 -24.86 8.40 -8.83
C LEU A 367 -24.47 7.41 -7.73
N MET A 368 -25.40 6.57 -7.27
CA MET A 368 -25.12 5.52 -6.28
C MET A 368 -24.04 4.55 -6.79
N LEU A 369 -24.12 4.13 -8.06
CA LEU A 369 -23.14 3.23 -8.65
C LEU A 369 -21.74 3.88 -8.72
N VAL A 370 -21.67 5.14 -9.17
CA VAL A 370 -20.40 5.88 -9.26
C VAL A 370 -19.77 6.03 -7.86
N TYR A 371 -20.56 6.37 -6.85
CA TYR A 371 -20.05 6.48 -5.47
C TYR A 371 -19.64 5.13 -4.89
N ALA A 372 -20.38 4.05 -5.16
CA ALA A 372 -20.00 2.70 -4.73
C ALA A 372 -18.63 2.29 -5.31
N VAL A 373 -18.39 2.55 -6.59
CA VAL A 373 -17.11 2.27 -7.26
C VAL A 373 -15.98 3.09 -6.66
N GLN A 374 -16.18 4.40 -6.47
CA GLN A 374 -15.16 5.27 -5.89
C GLN A 374 -14.83 4.84 -4.45
N LEU A 375 -15.84 4.66 -3.61
CA LEU A 375 -15.66 4.34 -2.20
C LEU A 375 -14.93 3.01 -2.01
N THR A 376 -15.29 1.99 -2.78
CA THR A 376 -14.64 0.67 -2.72
C THR A 376 -13.23 0.66 -3.30
N GLY A 377 -12.99 1.41 -4.38
CA GLY A 377 -11.66 1.58 -4.97
C GLY A 377 -10.67 2.25 -4.02
N PHE A 378 -11.07 3.39 -3.41
CA PHE A 378 -10.21 4.08 -2.44
C PHE A 378 -10.00 3.27 -1.16
N PHE A 379 -11.03 2.58 -0.69
CA PHE A 379 -10.89 1.69 0.46
C PHE A 379 -9.89 0.56 0.19
N SER A 380 -9.94 -0.08 -0.99
CA SER A 380 -8.96 -1.09 -1.43
C SER A 380 -7.53 -0.53 -1.37
N TRP A 381 -7.34 0.68 -1.90
CA TRP A 381 -6.06 1.38 -1.89
C TRP A 381 -5.56 1.66 -0.45
N VAL A 382 -6.41 2.21 0.43
CA VAL A 382 -6.05 2.48 1.83
C VAL A 382 -5.66 1.21 2.56
N MET A 383 -6.37 0.10 2.33
CA MET A 383 -6.05 -1.18 2.97
C MET A 383 -4.69 -1.74 2.53
N ARG A 384 -4.33 -1.61 1.26
CA ARG A 384 -3.00 -1.96 0.74
C ARG A 384 -1.92 -1.11 1.39
N GLN A 385 -2.10 0.20 1.36
CA GLN A 385 -1.13 1.14 1.91
C GLN A 385 -0.93 0.96 3.42
N SER A 386 -2.01 0.68 4.14
CA SER A 386 -1.97 0.36 5.57
C SER A 386 -1.13 -0.89 5.85
N ALA A 387 -1.27 -1.93 5.02
CA ALA A 387 -0.55 -3.17 5.20
C ALA A 387 0.94 -3.03 4.82
N GLU A 388 1.26 -2.25 3.79
CA GLU A 388 2.64 -1.89 3.45
C GLU A 388 3.34 -1.13 4.57
N LEU A 389 2.66 -0.14 5.16
CA LEU A 389 3.17 0.61 6.31
C LEU A 389 3.46 -0.33 7.49
N GLN A 390 2.53 -1.23 7.84
CA GLN A 390 2.75 -2.20 8.91
C GLN A 390 3.88 -3.17 8.62
N ASN A 391 4.02 -3.57 7.35
CA ASN A 391 5.08 -4.44 6.91
C ASN A 391 6.46 -3.77 6.97
N ALA A 392 6.57 -2.50 6.57
CA ALA A 392 7.80 -1.71 6.68
C ALA A 392 8.23 -1.54 8.15
N LEU A 393 7.25 -1.34 9.05
CA LEU A 393 7.50 -1.22 10.49
C LEU A 393 7.87 -2.55 11.16
N SER A 394 7.27 -3.66 10.72
CA SER A 394 7.55 -4.99 11.27
C SER A 394 9.00 -5.42 11.01
N VAL A 395 9.54 -5.10 9.83
CA VAL A 395 10.96 -5.30 9.52
C VAL A 395 11.86 -4.51 10.47
N ARG A 396 11.48 -3.27 10.82
CA ARG A 396 12.26 -2.41 11.72
C ARG A 396 12.37 -2.92 13.15
N ARG A 397 11.39 -3.67 13.66
CA ARG A 397 11.49 -4.28 15.01
C ARG A 397 12.65 -5.29 15.07
N GLN A 398 12.99 -5.92 13.95
CA GLN A 398 14.11 -6.86 13.89
C GLN A 398 15.47 -6.16 13.98
N SER A 399 15.56 -4.84 13.71
CA SER A 399 16.85 -4.12 13.74
C SER A 399 16.96 -3.02 14.81
N VAL A 400 15.87 -2.43 15.32
CA VAL A 400 15.98 -1.08 15.93
C VAL A 400 15.60 -0.92 17.40
N PHE A 401 14.85 -1.78 18.09
CA PHE A 401 14.36 -1.42 19.43
C PHE A 401 15.04 -2.16 20.59
N ARG A 402 16.26 -1.70 20.93
CA ARG A 402 16.74 -1.48 22.31
C ARG A 402 17.65 -0.27 22.40
#